data_AF-A0A1S8ZU05-F1
#
_entry.id   AF-A0A1S8ZU05-F1
#
_cell.length_a   1.000
_cell.length_b   1.000
_cell.length_c   1.000
_cell.angle_alpha   90.00
_cell.angle_beta   90.00
_cell.angle_gamma   90.00
#
_symmetry.space_group_name_H-M   'P 1'
#
loop_
_entity.id
_entity.type
_entity.pdbx_description
1 polymer ?
#
loop_
_entity_poly.entity_id
_entity_poly.type
_entity_poly.pdbx_seq_one_letter_code
_entity_poly.pdbx_strand_id
1 'polypeptide(L)'
;MEKKITDKRNLFTSAIISVLLSFPVTGFIYGFSICKDCGEGISGIFGRIFIGFVEAILTTITLGSPWDNEGGTTSTNLRFYVFLVALIFTLILFLIRKRNQNK
;
A
#
# COMPACT_ATOMS: atom_id res chain seq x y z
N MET A 1 -18.89 -25.90 -13.79
CA MET A 1 -19.35 -24.49 -13.68
C MET A 1 -18.97 -23.86 -12.35
N GLU A 2 -19.11 -24.61 -11.25
CA GLU A 2 -18.83 -24.17 -9.87
C GLU A 2 -17.41 -23.63 -9.63
N LYS A 3 -16.36 -24.33 -10.09
CA LYS A 3 -14.95 -23.88 -9.97
C LYS A 3 -14.71 -22.48 -10.58
N LYS A 4 -15.34 -22.20 -11.73
CA LYS A 4 -15.19 -20.92 -12.45
C LYS A 4 -15.87 -19.76 -11.71
N ILE A 5 -16.93 -20.04 -10.95
CA ILE A 5 -17.63 -19.06 -10.11
C ILE A 5 -16.78 -18.74 -8.87
N THR A 6 -16.21 -19.77 -8.24
CA THR A 6 -15.33 -19.62 -7.07
C THR A 6 -14.05 -18.86 -7.40
N ASP A 7 -13.41 -19.13 -8.53
CA ASP A 7 -12.21 -18.39 -8.97
C ASP A 7 -12.51 -16.90 -9.20
N LYS A 8 -13.64 -16.58 -9.83
CA LYS A 8 -14.08 -15.19 -10.03
C LYS A 8 -14.34 -14.48 -8.69
N ARG A 9 -15.01 -15.14 -7.76
CA ARG A 9 -15.26 -14.60 -6.41
C ARG A 9 -13.96 -14.36 -5.64
N ASN A 10 -13.01 -15.28 -5.74
CA ASN A 10 -11.70 -15.17 -5.10
C ASN A 10 -10.89 -14.01 -5.70
N LEU A 11 -10.89 -13.87 -7.03
CA LEU A 11 -10.23 -12.75 -7.70
C LEU A 11 -10.85 -11.40 -7.29
N PHE A 12 -12.18 -11.31 -7.29
CA PHE A 12 -12.89 -10.08 -6.95
C PHE A 12 -12.65 -9.65 -5.49
N THR A 13 -12.76 -10.59 -4.55
CA THR A 13 -12.49 -10.30 -3.13
C THR A 13 -11.02 -9.99 -2.88
N SER A 14 -10.09 -10.65 -3.57
CA SER A 14 -8.66 -10.29 -3.51
C SER A 14 -8.41 -8.89 -4.05
N ALA A 15 -9.08 -8.50 -5.14
CA ALA A 15 -8.94 -7.16 -5.71
C ALA A 15 -9.43 -6.07 -4.73
N ILE A 16 -10.60 -6.24 -4.12
CA ILE A 16 -11.13 -5.28 -3.14
C ILE A 16 -10.16 -5.11 -1.96
N ILE A 17 -9.72 -6.22 -1.36
CA ILE A 17 -8.80 -6.18 -0.22
C ILE A 17 -7.47 -5.50 -0.62
N SER A 18 -6.98 -5.81 -1.81
CA SER A 18 -5.72 -5.24 -2.32
C SER A 18 -5.82 -3.75 -2.57
N VAL A 19 -6.93 -3.26 -3.14
CA VAL A 19 -7.17 -1.83 -3.32
C VAL A 19 -7.17 -1.13 -1.97
N LEU A 20 -7.90 -1.64 -0.98
CA LEU A 20 -7.96 -1.03 0.35
C LEU A 20 -6.59 -0.99 1.05
N LEU A 21 -5.80 -2.06 0.94
CA LEU A 21 -4.47 -2.13 1.56
C LEU A 21 -3.40 -1.34 0.78
N SER A 22 -3.59 -1.12 -0.51
CA SER A 22 -2.58 -0.48 -1.35
C SER A 22 -2.31 0.97 -0.96
N PHE A 23 -3.32 1.73 -0.51
CA PHE A 23 -3.16 3.11 -0.07
C PHE A 23 -2.26 3.24 1.17
N PRO A 24 -2.58 2.63 2.33
CA PRO A 24 -1.75 2.78 3.52
C PRO A 24 -0.37 2.17 3.34
N VAL A 25 -0.23 1.06 2.60
CA VAL A 25 1.09 0.45 2.34
C VAL A 25 1.96 1.36 1.49
N THR A 26 1.41 1.94 0.42
CA THR A 26 2.17 2.85 -0.45
C THR A 26 2.57 4.11 0.32
N GLY A 27 1.64 4.70 1.08
CA GLY A 27 1.93 5.85 1.93
C GLY A 27 3.01 5.54 2.97
N PHE A 28 2.95 4.38 3.61
CA PHE A 28 3.99 3.96 4.57
C PHE A 28 5.37 3.87 3.94
N ILE A 29 5.48 3.17 2.80
CA ILE A 29 6.76 3.00 2.09
C ILE A 29 7.31 4.36 1.67
N TYR A 30 6.43 5.23 1.13
CA TYR A 30 6.81 6.58 0.73
C TYR A 30 7.33 7.39 1.92
N GLY A 31 6.57 7.50 3.01
CA GLY A 31 6.96 8.25 4.21
C GLY A 31 8.24 7.74 4.85
N PHE A 32 8.41 6.41 4.92
CA PHE A 32 9.64 5.80 5.42
C PHE A 32 10.87 6.16 4.56
N SER A 33 10.68 6.22 3.23
CA SER A 33 11.75 6.51 2.28
C SER A 33 12.13 7.99 2.22
N ILE A 34 11.17 8.90 2.36
CA ILE A 34 11.38 10.33 2.12
C ILE A 34 11.93 11.09 3.32
N CYS A 35 11.91 10.50 4.53
CA CYS A 35 12.46 11.17 5.70
C CYS A 35 13.99 11.34 5.57
N LYS A 36 14.41 12.53 5.14
CA LYS A 36 15.83 12.92 5.01
C LYS A 36 16.42 13.34 6.36
N ASP A 37 15.61 13.94 7.22
CA ASP A 37 16.04 14.52 8.51
C ASP A 37 16.01 13.52 9.67
N CYS A 38 15.60 12.28 9.43
CA CYS A 38 15.53 11.25 10.48
C CYS A 38 16.91 10.88 11.05
N GLY A 39 18.04 11.25 10.42
CA GLY A 39 19.37 10.85 10.87
C GLY A 39 19.65 9.34 10.73
N GLU A 40 20.86 8.92 11.10
CA GLU A 40 21.29 7.52 11.06
C GLU A 40 21.11 6.83 12.42
N GLY A 41 21.04 5.49 12.41
CA GLY A 41 20.92 4.68 13.62
C GLY A 41 19.48 4.45 14.11
N ILE A 42 19.35 3.97 15.35
CA ILE A 42 18.08 3.49 15.91
C ILE A 42 17.03 4.62 16.02
N SER A 43 17.44 5.79 16.48
CA SER A 43 16.57 6.98 16.58
C SER A 43 16.00 7.38 15.22
N GLY A 44 16.80 7.27 14.16
CA GLY A 44 16.34 7.59 12.81
C GLY A 44 15.40 6.56 12.21
N ILE A 45 15.56 5.28 12.55
CA ILE A 45 14.60 4.25 12.17
C ILE A 45 13.24 4.53 12.80
N PHE A 46 13.19 4.90 14.10
CA PHE A 46 11.93 5.27 14.75
C PHE A 46 11.26 6.48 14.10
N GLY A 47 12.04 7.51 13.74
CA GLY A 47 11.53 8.65 12.99
C GLY A 47 10.93 8.24 11.63
N ARG A 48 11.62 7.39 10.87
CA ARG A 48 11.13 6.89 9.57
C ARG A 48 9.85 6.09 9.70
N ILE A 49 9.74 5.26 10.73
CA ILE A 49 8.53 4.48 11.03
C ILE A 49 7.38 5.44 11.35
N PHE A 50 7.60 6.46 12.18
CA PHE A 50 6.58 7.44 12.53
C PHE A 50 6.08 8.21 11.30
N ILE A 51 6.99 8.75 10.48
CA ILE A 51 6.62 9.43 9.23
C ILE A 51 5.92 8.49 8.26
N GLY A 52 6.35 7.23 8.15
CA GLY A 52 5.66 6.20 7.40
C GLY A 52 4.20 6.05 7.83
N PHE A 53 3.91 5.97 9.14
CA PHE A 53 2.53 5.88 9.63
C PHE A 53 1.70 7.12 9.32
N VAL A 54 2.29 8.31 9.45
CA VAL A 54 1.61 9.57 9.10
C VAL A 54 1.24 9.57 7.61
N GLU A 55 2.19 9.26 6.74
CA GLU A 55 1.97 9.21 5.29
C GLU A 55 1.02 8.08 4.87
N ALA A 56 0.99 6.96 5.60
CA ALA A 56 0.02 5.89 5.38
C ALA A 56 -1.42 6.39 5.59
N ILE A 57 -1.66 7.14 6.66
CA ILE A 57 -2.97 7.74 6.96
C ILE A 57 -3.31 8.80 5.91
N LEU A 58 -2.38 9.72 5.63
CA LEU A 58 -2.58 10.79 4.65
C LEU A 58 -2.88 10.24 3.27
N THR A 59 -2.07 9.32 2.76
CA THR A 59 -2.27 8.68 1.44
C THR A 59 -3.63 7.97 1.35
N THR A 60 -4.11 7.41 2.45
CA THR A 60 -5.44 6.78 2.52
C THR A 60 -6.57 7.81 2.43
N ILE A 61 -6.44 8.93 3.14
CA ILE A 61 -7.44 10.02 3.14
C ILE A 61 -7.45 10.76 1.79
N THR A 62 -6.27 11.08 1.25
CA THR A 62 -6.11 11.86 0.01
C THR A 62 -6.24 11.00 -1.24
N LEU A 63 -6.43 9.69 -1.10
CA LEU A 63 -6.44 8.72 -2.19
C LEU A 63 -5.16 8.83 -3.07
N GLY A 64 -4.01 9.04 -2.43
CA GLY A 64 -2.72 9.21 -3.09
C GLY A 64 -2.58 10.50 -3.90
N SER A 65 -3.50 11.45 -3.74
CA SER A 65 -3.35 12.79 -4.28
C SER A 65 -2.13 13.48 -3.65
N PRO A 66 -1.35 14.25 -4.42
CA PRO A 66 -0.37 15.16 -3.84
C PRO A 66 -1.05 16.07 -2.82
N TRP A 67 -0.40 16.25 -1.68
CA TRP A 67 -0.84 17.14 -0.61
C TRP A 67 0.37 17.95 -0.16
N ASP A 68 0.18 19.26 -0.04
CA ASP A 68 1.23 20.14 0.46
C ASP A 68 1.26 20.00 1.98
N ASN A 69 2.25 19.26 2.47
CA ASN A 69 2.49 19.17 3.91
C ASN A 69 3.46 20.28 4.35
N GLU A 70 3.20 20.86 5.52
CA GLU A 70 4.12 21.83 6.14
C GLU A 70 5.46 21.17 6.57
N GLY A 71 5.58 19.85 6.39
CA GLY A 71 6.77 19.06 6.71
C GLY A 71 7.87 19.09 5.64
N GLY A 72 7.72 19.89 4.57
CA GLY A 72 8.77 20.12 3.58
C GLY A 72 9.08 18.92 2.68
N THR A 73 8.18 17.92 2.58
CA THR A 73 8.36 16.82 1.63
C THR A 73 7.81 17.20 0.26
N THR A 74 8.35 16.58 -0.80
CA THR A 74 7.91 16.88 -2.17
C THR A 74 6.48 16.40 -2.38
N SER A 75 5.63 17.27 -2.93
CA SER A 75 4.23 16.98 -3.28
C SER A 75 4.21 15.94 -4.43
N THR A 76 4.24 14.66 -4.07
CA THR A 76 4.37 13.55 -5.03
C THR A 76 3.02 12.87 -5.24
N ASN A 77 2.67 12.63 -6.51
CA ASN A 77 1.48 11.87 -6.84
C ASN A 77 1.73 10.37 -6.65
N LEU A 78 1.09 9.77 -5.64
CA LEU A 78 1.28 8.37 -5.27
C LEU A 78 0.32 7.40 -5.98
N ARG A 79 -0.66 7.91 -6.75
CA ARG A 79 -1.74 7.09 -7.34
C ARG A 79 -1.23 5.97 -8.23
N PHE A 80 -0.19 6.22 -9.03
CA PHE A 80 0.40 5.19 -9.89
C PHE A 80 1.05 4.06 -9.06
N TYR A 81 1.74 4.41 -7.98
CA TYR A 81 2.34 3.44 -7.07
C TYR A 81 1.27 2.65 -6.31
N VAL A 82 0.21 3.31 -5.86
CA VAL A 82 -0.97 2.66 -5.26
C VAL A 82 -1.57 1.63 -6.22
N PHE A 83 -1.76 2.00 -7.49
CA PHE A 83 -2.26 1.07 -8.50
C PHE A 83 -1.34 -0.15 -8.68
N LEU A 84 -0.02 0.07 -8.75
CA LEU A 84 0.95 -1.01 -8.88
C LEU A 84 0.91 -1.96 -7.67
N VAL A 85 0.88 -1.41 -6.45
CA VAL A 85 0.79 -2.20 -5.21
C VAL A 85 -0.53 -2.98 -5.17
N ALA A 86 -1.64 -2.38 -5.56
CA ALA A 86 -2.94 -3.05 -5.64
C ALA A 86 -2.90 -4.25 -6.60
N LEU A 87 -2.26 -4.11 -7.76
CA LEU A 87 -2.13 -5.18 -8.75
C LEU A 87 -1.29 -6.34 -8.20
N ILE A 88 -0.13 -6.03 -7.61
CA ILE A 88 0.76 -7.02 -7.00
C ILE A 88 0.04 -7.78 -5.89
N PHE A 89 -0.63 -7.09 -4.98
CA PHE A 89 -1.39 -7.71 -3.89
C PHE A 89 -2.54 -8.56 -4.40
N THR A 90 -3.24 -8.12 -5.46
CA THR A 90 -4.34 -8.87 -6.06
C THR A 90 -3.84 -10.20 -6.59
N LEU A 91 -2.72 -10.20 -7.32
CA LEU A 91 -2.09 -11.42 -7.84
C LEU A 91 -1.65 -12.34 -6.71
N ILE A 92 -0.95 -11.82 -5.70
CA ILE A 92 -0.46 -12.62 -4.56
C ILE A 92 -1.64 -13.27 -3.82
N LEU A 93 -2.65 -12.49 -3.41
CA LEU A 93 -3.80 -13.01 -2.68
C LEU A 93 -4.62 -14.01 -3.50
N PHE A 94 -4.80 -13.75 -4.79
CA PHE A 94 -5.47 -14.70 -5.69
C PHE A 94 -4.71 -16.03 -5.79
N LEU A 95 -3.39 -15.99 -6.00
CA LEU A 95 -2.55 -17.18 -6.11
C LEU A 95 -2.52 -17.99 -4.79
N ILE A 96 -2.42 -17.32 -3.64
CA ILE A 96 -2.47 -17.98 -2.32
C ILE A 96 -3.80 -18.70 -2.13
N ARG A 97 -4.92 -18.03 -2.42
CA ARG A 97 -6.26 -18.63 -2.29
C ARG A 97 -6.46 -19.78 -3.26
N LYS A 98 -6.01 -19.63 -4.51
CA LYS A 98 -6.06 -20.69 -5.52
C LYS A 98 -5.26 -21.93 -5.09
N ARG A 99 -4.07 -21.73 -4.51
CA ARG A 99 -3.26 -22.83 -3.97
C ARG A 99 -3.98 -23.56 -2.83
N ASN A 100 -4.60 -22.83 -1.92
CA ASN A 100 -5.29 -23.41 -0.76
C ASN A 100 -6.56 -24.20 -1.15
N GLN A 101 -7.17 -23.96 -2.32
CA GLN A 101 -8.30 -24.76 -2.80
C GLN A 101 -7.90 -26.04 -3.53
N ASN A 102 -6.62 -26.17 -3.92
CA ASN A 102 -6.10 -27.38 -4.57
C ASN A 102 -5.41 -28.33 -3.55
N LYS A 103 -5.35 -27.95 -2.28
CA LYS A 103 -4.96 -28.82 -1.17
C LYS A 103 -6.22 -29.44 -0.57
#